data_AF-A0A7J9EX54-F1
#
_entry.id   AF-A0A7J9EX54-F1
#
_cell.length_a   1.000
_cell.length_b   1.000
_cell.length_c   1.000
_cell.angle_alpha   90.00
_cell.angle_beta   90.00
_cell.angle_gamma   90.00
#
_symmetry.space_group_name_H-M   'P 1'
#
loop_
_entity.id
_entity.type
_entity.pdbx_description
1 polymer ?
#
loop_
_entity_poly.entity_id
_entity_poly.type
_entity_poly.pdbx_seq_one_letter_code
_entity_poly.pdbx_strand_id
1 'polypeptide(L)'
;YRKSTRVGIIGAGISGIAAAKQLSHHNPIVFEATDSIGGVWKHCSFASTKLQTPPCDFEFSDYPWPQRDNSTFPSYLDILHYLHAYATHFDVLKFVRFNSRVVEIRYIGGGDGRETTNLDVAAGPGEFGPILSGHPVWEVAVETHPPKTIERYGFELLVVCIGKYGDIPKMPVFPPNKGQEVYGGKVMHTLDYSKLDKEAARELLKGKKVAVVGYKKSAIDLATECAQANQVSPSKAKPGAAQEFAFPSFVSCGYIESVSNLQTAELRCKWLSRLADGLFKLPSIKKMLDQTSEEIEIMKKTTRFYKRHCISTFSINHSDEICEEMGWKCWRKNNWVLEAFAPYSSQDYGEED
;
A
#
# COMPACT_ATOMS: atom_id res chain seq x y z
N TYR A 1 -20.41 11.41 -22.62
CA TYR A 1 -19.42 10.44 -22.11
C TYR A 1 -18.11 10.67 -22.84
N ARG A 2 -17.00 10.93 -22.12
CA ARG A 2 -15.66 10.78 -22.74
C ARG A 2 -15.51 9.31 -23.18
N LYS A 3 -14.77 9.09 -24.26
CA LYS A 3 -14.52 7.77 -24.90
C LYS A 3 -14.41 6.64 -23.86
N SER A 4 -15.08 5.50 -24.10
CA SER A 4 -14.96 4.30 -23.26
C SER A 4 -13.48 3.97 -23.07
N THR A 5 -12.99 4.03 -21.82
CA THR A 5 -11.62 3.64 -21.47
C THR A 5 -11.68 2.27 -20.84
N ARG A 6 -10.80 1.35 -21.23
CA ARG A 6 -10.86 -0.04 -20.75
C ARG A 6 -10.53 -0.14 -19.26
N VAL A 7 -9.53 0.60 -18.81
CA VAL A 7 -8.94 0.43 -17.47
C VAL A 7 -8.83 1.77 -16.73
N GLY A 8 -9.44 1.84 -15.56
CA GLY A 8 -9.25 2.91 -14.59
C GLY A 8 -8.40 2.42 -13.41
N ILE A 9 -7.51 3.26 -12.90
CA ILE A 9 -6.67 2.98 -11.73
C ILE A 9 -6.87 4.12 -10.72
N ILE A 10 -7.05 3.80 -9.44
CA ILE A 10 -7.25 4.80 -8.38
C ILE A 10 -6.04 4.80 -7.44
N GLY A 11 -5.31 5.91 -7.41
CA GLY A 11 -4.10 6.12 -6.62
C GLY A 11 -2.81 5.84 -7.41
N ALA A 12 -1.82 6.72 -7.27
CA ALA A 12 -0.49 6.62 -7.88
C ALA A 12 0.62 6.39 -6.83
N GLY A 13 0.31 5.61 -5.78
CA GLY A 13 1.32 5.01 -4.92
C GLY A 13 2.07 3.87 -5.62
N ILE A 14 2.84 3.09 -4.87
CA ILE A 14 3.62 1.94 -5.39
C ILE A 14 2.75 1.00 -6.24
N SER A 15 1.60 0.56 -5.70
CA SER A 15 0.69 -0.33 -6.41
C SER A 15 0.10 0.31 -7.67
N GLY A 16 -0.16 1.62 -7.63
CA GLY A 16 -0.74 2.34 -8.76
C GLY A 16 0.21 2.47 -9.94
N ILE A 17 1.48 2.84 -9.69
CA ILE A 17 2.48 2.95 -10.75
C ILE A 17 2.87 1.57 -11.31
N ALA A 18 2.89 0.52 -10.47
CA ALA A 18 3.09 -0.85 -10.91
C ALA A 18 1.93 -1.34 -11.78
N ALA A 19 0.69 -1.11 -11.37
CA ALA A 19 -0.51 -1.45 -12.15
C ALA A 19 -0.51 -0.71 -13.50
N ALA A 20 -0.17 0.58 -13.51
CA ALA A 20 -0.11 1.38 -14.73
C ALA A 20 0.97 0.90 -15.70
N LYS A 21 2.16 0.48 -15.22
CA LYS A 21 3.20 -0.15 -16.04
C LYS A 21 2.69 -1.46 -16.65
N GLN A 22 2.14 -2.34 -15.81
CA GLN A 22 1.70 -3.68 -16.20
C GLN A 22 0.49 -3.65 -17.14
N LEU A 23 -0.38 -2.65 -17.04
CA LEU A 23 -1.56 -2.48 -17.89
C LEU A 23 -1.35 -1.43 -18.99
N SER A 24 -0.11 -1.01 -19.27
CA SER A 24 0.19 0.13 -20.16
C SER A 24 -0.35 -0.03 -21.59
N HIS A 25 -0.40 -1.25 -22.12
CA HIS A 25 -0.99 -1.58 -23.43
C HIS A 25 -2.52 -1.35 -23.48
N HIS A 26 -3.19 -1.34 -22.32
CA HIS A 26 -4.60 -0.97 -22.20
C HIS A 26 -4.84 0.54 -22.15
N ASN A 27 -3.79 1.36 -22.15
CA ASN A 27 -3.85 2.82 -22.01
C ASN A 27 -4.70 3.25 -20.79
N PRO A 28 -4.30 2.86 -19.56
CA PRO A 28 -5.09 3.11 -18.38
C PRO A 28 -5.14 4.61 -18.06
N ILE A 29 -6.17 5.02 -17.33
CA ILE A 29 -6.20 6.34 -16.67
C ILE A 29 -6.00 6.13 -15.18
N VAL A 30 -4.94 6.71 -14.63
CA VAL A 30 -4.67 6.72 -13.19
C VAL A 30 -5.16 8.03 -12.60
N PHE A 31 -6.04 7.98 -11.62
CA PHE A 31 -6.47 9.15 -10.86
C PHE A 31 -5.71 9.23 -9.53
N GLU A 32 -4.91 10.27 -9.36
CA GLU A 32 -4.19 10.57 -8.12
C GLU A 32 -4.77 11.82 -7.47
N ALA A 33 -5.18 11.70 -6.20
CA ALA A 33 -5.84 12.78 -5.48
C ALA A 33 -4.90 13.96 -5.19
N THR A 34 -3.60 13.70 -5.11
CA THR A 34 -2.57 14.69 -4.80
C THR A 34 -1.81 15.14 -6.05
N ASP A 35 -0.84 16.03 -5.88
CA ASP A 35 0.01 16.58 -6.94
C ASP A 35 1.26 15.71 -7.24
N SER A 36 1.40 14.56 -6.58
CA SER A 36 2.61 13.74 -6.60
C SER A 36 2.29 12.25 -6.53
N ILE A 37 3.16 11.44 -7.14
CA ILE A 37 3.18 9.99 -6.90
C ILE A 37 3.80 9.68 -5.53
N GLY A 38 3.80 8.39 -5.16
CA GLY A 38 4.54 7.87 -4.00
C GLY A 38 3.68 7.54 -2.78
N GLY A 39 2.45 8.07 -2.73
CA GLY A 39 1.46 7.73 -1.70
C GLY A 39 2.00 7.94 -0.27
N VAL A 40 2.00 6.88 0.54
CA VAL A 40 2.46 6.90 1.94
C VAL A 40 3.89 7.43 2.11
N TRP A 41 4.78 7.19 1.14
CA TRP A 41 6.17 7.67 1.21
C TRP A 41 6.26 9.19 1.03
N LYS A 42 5.30 9.79 0.32
CA LYS A 42 5.22 11.24 0.13
C LYS A 42 4.48 11.92 1.28
N HIS A 43 3.35 11.35 1.68
CA HIS A 43 2.35 12.05 2.49
C HIS A 43 2.26 11.56 3.95
N CYS A 44 2.88 10.43 4.28
CA CYS A 44 2.77 9.77 5.59
C CYS A 44 4.14 9.44 6.22
N SER A 45 5.19 10.17 5.83
CA SER A 45 6.55 9.96 6.31
C SER A 45 6.97 11.08 7.27
N PHE A 46 7.79 10.74 8.26
CA PHE A 46 8.45 11.70 9.13
C PHE A 46 9.83 12.05 8.59
N ALA A 47 10.48 13.05 9.18
CA ALA A 47 11.83 13.44 8.80
C ALA A 47 12.84 12.28 8.99
N SER A 48 12.60 11.43 9.99
CA SER A 48 13.42 10.27 10.33
C SER A 48 13.03 8.98 9.59
N THR A 49 11.94 8.98 8.82
CA THR A 49 11.42 7.74 8.22
C THR A 49 12.39 7.15 7.19
N LYS A 50 12.74 5.88 7.44
CA LYS A 50 13.61 5.05 6.59
C LYS A 50 13.00 3.66 6.42
N LEU A 51 13.43 2.95 5.38
CA LEU A 51 13.18 1.52 5.26
C LEU A 51 13.78 0.77 6.46
N GLN A 52 13.19 -0.38 6.78
CA GLN A 52 13.74 -1.33 7.75
C GLN A 52 14.45 -2.51 7.07
N THR A 53 14.62 -2.44 5.75
CA THR A 53 15.25 -3.45 4.91
C THR A 53 16.28 -2.76 3.99
N PRO A 54 17.33 -3.48 3.56
CA PRO A 54 18.25 -2.99 2.54
C PRO A 54 17.54 -2.68 1.21
N PRO A 55 18.18 -1.91 0.30
CA PRO A 55 17.61 -1.56 -1.00
C PRO A 55 17.20 -2.78 -1.83
N CYS A 56 18.01 -3.84 -1.84
CA CYS A 56 17.76 -5.07 -2.62
C CYS A 56 16.44 -5.78 -2.25
N ASP A 57 15.93 -5.58 -1.03
CA ASP A 57 14.67 -6.18 -0.57
C ASP A 57 13.45 -5.28 -0.89
N PHE A 58 13.69 -4.08 -1.41
CA PHE A 58 12.67 -3.08 -1.74
C PHE A 58 12.91 -2.52 -3.15
N GLU A 59 12.82 -3.38 -4.15
CA GLU A 59 12.99 -3.01 -5.56
C GLU A 59 12.01 -3.76 -6.47
N PHE A 60 11.60 -3.13 -7.56
CA PHE A 60 10.83 -3.78 -8.62
C PHE A 60 11.71 -4.80 -9.31
N SER A 61 11.13 -5.94 -9.70
CA SER A 61 11.84 -7.06 -10.32
C SER A 61 12.59 -6.67 -11.60
N ASP A 62 12.05 -5.70 -12.34
CA ASP A 62 12.57 -5.18 -13.62
C ASP A 62 13.28 -3.81 -13.50
N TYR A 63 13.48 -3.32 -12.27
CA TYR A 63 14.13 -2.03 -12.03
C TYR A 63 14.90 -2.02 -10.70
N PRO A 64 16.08 -2.65 -10.65
CA PRO A 64 16.87 -2.75 -9.43
C PRO A 64 17.47 -1.40 -9.01
N TRP A 65 17.82 -1.27 -7.73
CA TRP A 65 18.56 -0.10 -7.26
C TRP A 65 19.96 -0.04 -7.89
N PRO A 66 20.45 1.15 -8.28
CA PRO A 66 21.83 1.31 -8.76
C PRO A 66 22.90 0.89 -7.73
N GLN A 67 22.60 1.00 -6.43
CA GLN A 67 23.50 0.64 -5.33
C GLN A 67 22.86 -0.44 -4.43
N ARG A 68 22.42 -1.55 -5.04
CA ARG A 68 21.65 -2.60 -4.36
C ARG A 68 22.37 -3.23 -3.15
N ASP A 69 23.69 -3.38 -3.24
CA ASP A 69 24.53 -4.05 -2.22
C ASP A 69 24.90 -3.13 -1.05
N ASN A 70 24.41 -1.90 -1.06
CA ASN A 70 24.64 -0.97 0.03
C ASN A 70 23.88 -1.40 1.28
N SER A 71 24.57 -1.51 2.41
CA SER A 71 23.99 -1.88 3.71
C SER A 71 23.22 -0.75 4.39
N THR A 72 23.15 0.45 3.79
CA THR A 72 22.35 1.55 4.30
C THR A 72 20.86 1.35 4.06
N PHE A 73 20.04 1.77 5.03
CA PHE A 73 18.59 1.81 4.91
C PHE A 73 18.10 3.10 4.22
N PRO A 74 17.48 3.01 3.03
CA PRO A 74 17.01 4.19 2.29
C PRO A 74 16.02 5.04 3.09
N SER A 75 16.13 6.36 2.98
CA SER A 75 15.15 7.31 3.52
C SER A 75 13.90 7.38 2.65
N TYR A 76 12.82 7.94 3.19
CA TYR A 76 11.61 8.18 2.38
C TYR A 76 11.90 9.03 1.13
N LEU A 77 12.88 9.95 1.17
CA LEU A 77 13.30 10.74 0.00
C LEU A 77 13.97 9.86 -1.06
N ASP A 78 14.83 8.94 -0.64
CA ASP A 78 15.47 7.98 -1.55
C ASP A 78 14.41 7.10 -2.22
N ILE A 79 13.40 6.65 -1.47
CA ILE A 79 12.27 5.91 -2.02
C ILE A 79 11.49 6.75 -3.03
N LEU A 80 11.19 8.02 -2.73
CA LEU A 80 10.49 8.88 -3.68
C LEU A 80 11.29 9.08 -4.96
N HIS A 81 12.60 9.31 -4.85
CA HIS A 81 13.46 9.41 -6.03
C HIS A 81 13.44 8.13 -6.86
N TYR A 82 13.52 6.96 -6.21
CA TYR A 82 13.42 5.67 -6.89
C TYR A 82 12.08 5.46 -7.59
N LEU A 83 10.96 5.75 -6.93
CA LEU A 83 9.62 5.62 -7.53
C LEU A 83 9.43 6.59 -8.71
N HIS A 84 9.96 7.81 -8.62
CA HIS A 84 9.97 8.75 -9.75
C HIS A 84 10.86 8.27 -10.89
N ALA A 85 12.05 7.72 -10.59
CA ALA A 85 12.95 7.17 -11.59
C ALA A 85 12.31 5.98 -12.32
N TYR A 86 11.67 5.06 -11.58
CA TYR A 86 10.88 3.96 -12.12
C TYR A 86 9.75 4.46 -13.04
N ALA A 87 8.91 5.37 -12.54
CA ALA A 87 7.77 5.88 -13.29
C ALA A 87 8.19 6.66 -14.55
N THR A 88 9.36 7.30 -14.52
CA THR A 88 9.95 7.99 -15.69
C THR A 88 10.52 6.98 -16.68
N HIS A 89 11.25 5.97 -16.20
CA HIS A 89 11.88 4.94 -17.03
C HIS A 89 10.86 4.16 -17.87
N PHE A 90 9.73 3.77 -17.26
CA PHE A 90 8.65 3.06 -17.94
C PHE A 90 7.57 3.97 -18.52
N ASP A 91 7.80 5.29 -18.55
CA ASP A 91 6.86 6.29 -19.09
C ASP A 91 5.43 6.15 -18.53
N VAL A 92 5.32 5.88 -17.23
CA VAL A 92 4.06 5.67 -16.51
C VAL A 92 3.34 6.99 -16.23
N LEU A 93 4.10 8.07 -16.04
CA LEU A 93 3.56 9.37 -15.65
C LEU A 93 2.54 9.94 -16.65
N LYS A 94 2.62 9.56 -17.94
CA LYS A 94 1.64 9.97 -18.96
C LYS A 94 0.22 9.47 -18.69
N PHE A 95 0.07 8.39 -17.93
CA PHE A 95 -1.24 7.83 -17.56
C PHE A 95 -1.84 8.53 -16.34
N VAL A 96 -1.04 9.30 -15.59
CA VAL A 96 -1.43 9.85 -14.30
C VAL A 96 -2.08 11.21 -14.43
N ARG A 97 -3.26 11.33 -13.86
CA ARG A 97 -3.97 12.59 -13.64
C ARG A 97 -3.88 12.95 -12.17
N PHE A 98 -3.00 13.89 -11.88
CA PHE A 98 -2.85 14.47 -10.55
C PHE A 98 -4.03 15.38 -10.20
N ASN A 99 -4.15 15.73 -8.91
CA ASN A 99 -5.21 16.57 -8.37
C ASN A 99 -6.62 16.11 -8.78
N SER A 100 -6.79 14.80 -8.95
CA SER A 100 -7.98 14.14 -9.46
C SER A 100 -8.47 13.13 -8.43
N ARG A 101 -9.32 13.58 -7.51
CA ARG A 101 -9.81 12.78 -6.39
C ARG A 101 -11.04 11.99 -6.81
N VAL A 102 -10.97 10.66 -6.75
CA VAL A 102 -12.18 9.83 -6.91
C VAL A 102 -13.07 9.99 -5.69
N VAL A 103 -14.34 10.33 -5.91
CA VAL A 103 -15.33 10.58 -4.84
C VAL A 103 -16.49 9.60 -4.84
N GLU A 104 -16.73 8.90 -5.95
CA GLU A 104 -17.83 7.93 -6.09
C GLU A 104 -17.44 6.84 -7.10
N ILE A 105 -17.80 5.60 -6.80
CA ILE A 105 -17.70 4.44 -7.71
C ILE A 105 -19.08 3.79 -7.74
N ARG A 106 -19.63 3.59 -8.94
CA ARG A 106 -20.91 2.91 -9.16
C ARG A 106 -20.72 1.76 -10.14
N TYR A 107 -21.27 0.60 -9.81
CA TYR A 107 -21.42 -0.49 -10.76
C TYR A 107 -22.63 -0.20 -11.65
N ILE A 108 -22.43 -0.20 -12.97
CA ILE A 108 -23.46 0.08 -13.99
C ILE A 108 -23.67 -1.12 -14.93
N GLY A 109 -22.97 -2.24 -14.73
CA GLY A 109 -23.04 -3.43 -15.57
C GLY A 109 -24.31 -4.28 -15.45
N GLY A 110 -25.28 -3.87 -14.63
CA GLY A 110 -26.62 -4.45 -14.59
C GLY A 110 -27.62 -3.51 -15.26
N GLY A 111 -28.09 -3.86 -16.46
CA GLY A 111 -29.10 -3.06 -17.16
C GLY A 111 -30.39 -2.91 -16.35
N ASP A 112 -30.88 -1.67 -16.30
CA ASP A 112 -32.27 -1.24 -16.14
C ASP A 112 -33.13 -2.01 -15.12
N GLY A 113 -33.02 -1.66 -13.84
CA GLY A 113 -34.14 -1.69 -12.88
C GLY A 113 -34.78 -3.05 -12.55
N ARG A 114 -34.23 -4.17 -12.99
CA ARG A 114 -34.54 -5.48 -12.41
C ARG A 114 -33.58 -5.71 -11.27
N GLU A 115 -34.12 -5.98 -10.08
CA GLU A 115 -33.38 -6.46 -8.93
C GLU A 115 -32.32 -7.46 -9.41
N THR A 116 -31.05 -7.17 -9.14
CA THR A 116 -29.91 -8.04 -9.41
C THR A 116 -29.99 -9.26 -8.49
N THR A 117 -30.96 -10.12 -8.73
CA THR A 117 -30.90 -11.52 -8.39
C THR A 117 -30.46 -12.23 -9.67
N ASN A 118 -29.24 -12.74 -9.65
CA ASN A 118 -28.60 -13.57 -10.67
C ASN A 118 -27.79 -12.79 -11.73
N LEU A 119 -26.47 -12.87 -11.51
CA LEU A 119 -25.40 -12.78 -12.48
C LEU A 119 -25.71 -13.69 -13.69
N ASP A 120 -26.33 -13.19 -14.74
CA ASP A 120 -26.45 -13.86 -16.03
C ASP A 120 -26.47 -12.74 -17.10
N VAL A 121 -25.82 -12.80 -18.27
CA VAL A 121 -25.91 -13.86 -19.29
C VAL A 121 -24.65 -13.80 -20.19
N ALA A 122 -23.71 -14.72 -20.02
CA ALA A 122 -22.74 -15.16 -21.05
C ALA A 122 -21.84 -16.32 -20.58
N ALA A 123 -21.73 -16.54 -19.27
CA ALA A 123 -21.02 -17.67 -18.67
C ALA A 123 -22.03 -18.53 -17.89
N GLY A 124 -21.88 -19.85 -17.88
CA GLY A 124 -22.78 -20.74 -17.15
C GLY A 124 -22.87 -20.39 -15.66
N PRO A 125 -23.88 -20.90 -14.93
CA PRO A 125 -24.08 -20.57 -13.52
C PRO A 125 -22.83 -20.91 -12.70
N GLY A 126 -22.10 -19.87 -12.28
CA GLY A 126 -20.90 -19.99 -11.44
C GLY A 126 -19.56 -19.70 -12.12
N GLU A 127 -19.52 -19.29 -13.39
CA GLU A 127 -18.30 -18.88 -14.09
C GLU A 127 -18.24 -17.36 -14.31
N PHE A 128 -17.07 -16.75 -14.11
CA PHE A 128 -16.83 -15.36 -14.50
C PHE A 128 -16.67 -15.27 -16.02
N GLY A 129 -17.38 -14.33 -16.64
CA GLY A 129 -17.06 -13.88 -17.99
C GLY A 129 -15.68 -13.23 -18.07
N PRO A 130 -15.20 -12.88 -19.27
CA PRO A 130 -13.93 -12.14 -19.42
C PRO A 130 -13.97 -10.84 -18.61
N ILE A 131 -12.84 -10.48 -17.98
CA ILE A 131 -12.72 -9.26 -17.16
C ILE A 131 -13.00 -8.00 -17.97
N LEU A 132 -12.55 -7.98 -19.23
CA LEU A 132 -12.84 -6.91 -20.17
C LEU A 132 -14.09 -7.30 -20.98
N SER A 133 -15.23 -6.74 -20.58
CA SER A 133 -16.55 -7.03 -21.16
C SER A 133 -16.81 -6.33 -22.51
N GLY A 134 -15.90 -5.48 -22.97
CA GLY A 134 -16.03 -4.68 -24.20
C GLY A 134 -16.94 -3.46 -24.05
N HIS A 135 -17.50 -3.21 -22.86
CA HIS A 135 -18.33 -2.05 -22.56
C HIS A 135 -18.17 -1.63 -21.08
N PRO A 136 -18.27 -0.33 -20.75
CA PRO A 136 -18.13 0.12 -19.37
C PRO A 136 -19.15 -0.51 -18.42
N VAL A 137 -18.66 -1.09 -17.32
CA VAL A 137 -19.47 -1.64 -16.22
C VAL A 137 -19.25 -0.89 -14.90
N TRP A 138 -18.29 0.03 -14.88
CA TRP A 138 -18.00 0.93 -13.75
C TRP A 138 -18.14 2.38 -14.18
N GLU A 139 -18.85 3.16 -13.37
CA GLU A 139 -18.85 4.62 -13.45
C GLU A 139 -18.08 5.20 -12.26
N VAL A 140 -17.16 6.12 -12.53
CA VAL A 140 -16.29 6.74 -11.52
C VAL A 140 -16.47 8.25 -11.59
N ALA A 141 -16.83 8.87 -10.46
CA ALA A 141 -16.89 10.33 -10.33
C ALA A 141 -15.57 10.85 -9.76
N VAL A 142 -14.99 11.82 -10.46
CA VAL A 142 -13.68 12.39 -10.16
C VAL A 142 -13.82 13.89 -9.96
N GLU A 143 -13.43 14.35 -8.78
CA GLU A 143 -13.34 15.77 -8.44
C GLU A 143 -11.93 16.28 -8.78
N THR A 144 -11.86 17.32 -9.61
CA THR A 144 -10.59 18.00 -9.96
C THR A 144 -10.41 19.27 -9.14
N HIS A 145 -9.17 19.63 -8.77
CA HIS A 145 -8.88 20.87 -8.01
C HIS A 145 -7.77 21.70 -8.69
N PRO A 146 -7.92 23.04 -8.85
CA PRO A 146 -9.11 23.87 -9.14
C PRO A 146 -9.30 24.18 -10.66
N PRO A 147 -10.53 24.45 -11.14
CA PRO A 147 -11.79 24.59 -10.39
C PRO A 147 -12.38 23.25 -9.96
N LYS A 148 -13.09 23.25 -8.81
CA LYS A 148 -13.81 22.07 -8.29
C LYS A 148 -14.93 21.66 -9.22
N THR A 149 -14.63 20.75 -10.13
CA THR A 149 -15.61 20.15 -11.05
C THR A 149 -15.63 18.64 -10.87
N ILE A 150 -16.82 18.04 -10.96
CA ILE A 150 -17.00 16.59 -10.94
C ILE A 150 -17.18 16.12 -12.38
N GLU A 151 -16.24 15.31 -12.84
CA GLU A 151 -16.30 14.63 -14.13
C GLU A 151 -16.59 13.14 -13.91
N ARG A 152 -17.42 12.52 -14.76
CA ARG A 152 -17.74 11.09 -14.70
C ARG A 152 -17.04 10.32 -15.83
N TYR A 153 -16.50 9.16 -15.48
CA TYR A 153 -15.73 8.28 -16.36
C TYR A 153 -16.33 6.88 -16.35
N GLY A 154 -16.36 6.22 -17.51
CA GLY A 154 -16.77 4.82 -17.65
C GLY A 154 -15.57 3.91 -17.87
N PHE A 155 -15.50 2.79 -17.14
CA PHE A 155 -14.45 1.77 -17.24
C PHE A 155 -14.99 0.35 -17.31
N GLU A 156 -14.27 -0.55 -18.01
CA GLU A 156 -14.54 -1.98 -18.00
C GLU A 156 -13.92 -2.64 -16.77
N LEU A 157 -12.66 -2.27 -16.47
CA LEU A 157 -11.91 -2.70 -15.30
C LEU A 157 -11.52 -1.48 -14.44
N LEU A 158 -11.73 -1.61 -13.14
CA LEU A 158 -11.29 -0.63 -12.16
C LEU A 158 -10.32 -1.27 -11.17
N VAL A 159 -9.10 -0.73 -11.08
CA VAL A 159 -8.05 -1.18 -10.17
C VAL A 159 -7.92 -0.18 -9.02
N VAL A 160 -8.12 -0.64 -7.79
CA VAL A 160 -8.12 0.22 -6.60
C VAL A 160 -6.78 0.12 -5.87
N CYS A 161 -5.98 1.18 -5.94
CA CYS A 161 -4.61 1.29 -5.41
C CYS A 161 -4.46 2.40 -4.35
N ILE A 162 -5.53 2.68 -3.59
CA ILE A 162 -5.57 3.78 -2.59
C ILE A 162 -4.71 3.54 -1.35
N GLY A 163 -4.19 2.33 -1.18
CA GLY A 163 -3.45 1.94 0.02
C GLY A 163 -4.34 1.83 1.26
N LYS A 164 -3.74 1.42 2.38
CA LYS A 164 -4.43 1.22 3.67
C LYS A 164 -4.13 2.32 4.69
N TYR A 165 -2.97 2.96 4.54
CA TYR A 165 -2.45 3.94 5.49
C TYR A 165 -2.48 5.30 4.80
N GLY A 166 -2.98 6.34 5.49
CA GLY A 166 -2.78 7.72 5.05
C GLY A 166 -3.99 8.66 5.12
N ASP A 167 -5.21 8.13 5.24
CA ASP A 167 -6.40 9.00 5.20
C ASP A 167 -7.13 9.10 6.53
N ILE A 168 -7.40 7.95 7.17
CA ILE A 168 -8.26 7.90 8.36
C ILE A 168 -7.44 7.47 9.57
N PRO A 169 -7.18 8.37 10.54
CA PRO A 169 -6.48 8.02 11.76
C PRO A 169 -7.34 7.11 12.62
N LYS A 170 -6.75 6.05 13.17
CA LYS A 170 -7.46 5.13 14.08
C LYS A 170 -7.30 5.61 15.52
N MET A 171 -8.23 6.44 15.97
CA MET A 171 -8.23 6.98 17.33
C MET A 171 -9.02 6.09 18.29
N PRO A 172 -8.55 5.87 19.53
CA PRO A 172 -9.35 5.23 20.57
C PRO A 172 -10.55 6.10 20.95
N VAL A 173 -11.70 5.47 21.18
CA VAL A 173 -12.91 6.13 21.69
C VAL A 173 -12.92 5.97 23.20
N PHE A 174 -13.03 7.08 23.92
CA PHE A 174 -13.10 7.10 25.37
C PHE A 174 -14.54 7.35 25.84
N PRO A 175 -14.94 6.83 27.02
CA PRO A 175 -16.20 7.22 27.65
C PRO A 175 -16.25 8.74 27.91
N PRO A 176 -17.45 9.32 28.08
CA PRO A 176 -17.58 10.74 28.41
C PRO A 176 -16.78 11.14 29.64
N ASN A 177 -16.12 12.30 29.58
CA ASN A 177 -15.25 12.87 30.61
C ASN A 177 -14.03 12.01 30.98
N LYS A 178 -13.56 11.17 30.04
CA LYS A 178 -12.38 10.30 30.23
C LYS A 178 -11.42 10.33 29.04
N GLY A 179 -11.73 11.09 28.00
CA GLY A 179 -10.92 11.20 26.79
C GLY A 179 -10.15 12.52 26.68
N GLN A 180 -10.07 13.01 25.45
CA GLN A 180 -9.34 14.22 25.11
C GLN A 180 -10.02 15.48 25.66
N GLU A 181 -11.33 15.41 25.91
CA GLU A 181 -12.15 16.52 26.40
C GLU A 181 -11.76 17.02 27.80
N VAL A 182 -11.16 16.16 28.62
CA VAL A 182 -10.65 16.53 29.96
C VAL A 182 -9.14 16.78 29.99
N TYR A 183 -8.45 16.53 28.88
CA TYR A 183 -7.01 16.70 28.79
C TYR A 183 -6.66 18.11 28.30
N GLY A 184 -6.07 18.93 29.15
CA GLY A 184 -5.69 20.31 28.82
C GLY A 184 -4.48 20.45 27.87
N GLY A 185 -3.87 19.36 27.44
CA GLY A 185 -2.76 19.35 26.49
C GLY A 185 -3.19 19.09 25.05
N LYS A 186 -2.26 19.26 24.10
CA LYS A 186 -2.50 18.96 22.69
C LYS A 186 -2.44 17.44 22.44
N VAL A 187 -3.48 16.89 21.82
CA VAL A 187 -3.50 15.51 21.32
C VAL A 187 -3.40 15.54 19.80
N MET A 188 -2.56 14.66 19.23
CA MET A 188 -2.30 14.60 17.79
C MET A 188 -2.03 13.15 17.38
N HIS A 189 -2.63 12.70 16.28
CA HIS A 189 -2.31 11.41 15.68
C HIS A 189 -1.03 11.53 14.83
N THR A 190 -0.27 10.44 14.68
CA THR A 190 0.95 10.40 13.85
C THR A 190 0.71 10.83 12.40
N LEU A 191 -0.50 10.61 11.88
CA LEU A 191 -0.90 11.03 10.54
C LEU A 191 -0.95 12.55 10.37
N ASP A 192 -1.35 13.28 11.42
CA ASP A 192 -1.33 14.74 11.35
C ASP A 192 0.07 15.28 11.64
N TYR A 193 0.85 14.55 12.44
CA TYR A 193 2.27 14.85 12.63
C TYR A 193 3.07 14.73 11.32
N SER A 194 2.81 13.71 10.49
CA SER A 194 3.52 13.54 9.20
C SER A 194 3.24 14.63 8.17
N LYS A 195 2.22 15.47 8.40
CA LYS A 195 1.91 16.62 7.53
C LYS A 195 2.74 17.86 7.89
N LEU A 196 3.45 17.83 9.01
CA LEU A 196 4.32 18.93 9.45
C LEU A 196 5.64 18.87 8.68
N ASP A 197 6.15 20.05 8.30
CA ASP A 197 7.54 20.17 7.87
C ASP A 197 8.50 19.98 9.07
N LYS A 198 9.80 19.91 8.77
CA LYS A 198 10.83 19.62 9.78
C LYS A 198 10.87 20.68 10.87
N GLU A 199 10.70 21.94 10.50
CA GLU A 199 10.73 23.09 11.40
C GLU A 199 9.51 23.08 12.33
N ALA A 200 8.31 22.91 11.78
CA ALA A 200 7.06 22.84 12.52
C ALA A 200 7.01 21.62 13.46
N ALA A 201 7.52 20.47 13.01
CA ALA A 201 7.68 19.28 13.85
C ALA A 201 8.63 19.55 15.03
N ARG A 202 9.77 20.20 14.77
CA ARG A 202 10.73 20.57 15.81
C ARG A 202 10.14 21.54 16.82
N GLU A 203 9.51 22.62 16.37
CA GLU A 203 8.86 23.61 17.25
C GLU A 203 7.67 23.03 18.01
N LEU A 204 6.98 22.04 17.42
CA LEU A 204 5.95 21.29 18.13
C LEU A 204 6.51 20.53 19.33
N LEU A 205 7.70 19.94 19.21
CA LEU A 205 8.27 19.01 20.21
C LEU A 205 9.22 19.69 21.21
N LYS A 206 9.93 20.74 20.80
CA LYS A 206 10.99 21.39 21.57
C LYS A 206 10.50 21.95 22.90
N GLY A 207 11.17 21.55 23.97
CA GLY A 207 10.88 21.97 25.34
C GLY A 207 9.60 21.39 25.93
N LYS A 208 8.93 20.45 25.26
CA LYS A 208 7.64 19.89 25.70
C LYS A 208 7.80 18.50 26.29
N LYS A 209 6.92 18.18 27.24
CA LYS A 209 6.72 16.83 27.75
C LYS A 209 5.78 16.10 26.79
N VAL A 210 6.29 15.09 26.10
CA VAL A 210 5.53 14.36 25.07
C VAL A 210 5.33 12.92 25.51
N ALA A 211 4.09 12.45 25.44
CA ALA A 211 3.74 11.04 25.63
C ALA A 211 3.36 10.45 24.27
N VAL A 212 4.05 9.39 23.86
CA VAL A 212 3.76 8.66 22.62
C VAL A 212 2.97 7.41 22.96
N VAL A 213 1.76 7.29 22.40
CA VAL A 213 0.87 6.14 22.66
C VAL A 213 0.94 5.16 21.49
N GLY A 214 1.58 4.02 21.71
CA GLY A 214 1.78 2.95 20.74
C GLY A 214 3.20 2.40 20.79
N TYR A 215 3.41 1.18 20.27
CA TYR A 215 4.72 0.51 20.28
C TYR A 215 5.03 -0.12 18.91
N LYS A 216 4.79 0.63 17.84
CA LYS A 216 5.07 0.19 16.47
C LYS A 216 6.04 1.15 15.82
N LYS A 217 6.40 0.86 14.57
CA LYS A 217 7.36 1.64 13.75
C LYS A 217 7.14 3.14 13.86
N SER A 218 5.94 3.66 13.59
CA SER A 218 5.64 5.09 13.72
C SER A 218 5.79 5.64 15.15
N ALA A 219 5.48 4.86 16.18
CA ALA A 219 5.65 5.32 17.56
C ALA A 219 7.13 5.39 17.95
N ILE A 220 7.94 4.44 17.48
CA ILE A 220 9.39 4.38 17.73
C ILE A 220 10.10 5.54 17.00
N ASP A 221 9.78 5.79 15.73
CA ASP A 221 10.33 6.91 14.97
C ASP A 221 9.96 8.24 15.64
N LEU A 222 8.68 8.42 16.00
CA LEU A 222 8.24 9.65 16.68
C LEU A 222 8.91 9.83 18.05
N ALA A 223 9.05 8.77 18.85
CA ALA A 223 9.76 8.82 20.13
C ALA A 223 11.23 9.24 19.94
N THR A 224 11.86 8.78 18.86
CA THR A 224 13.24 9.14 18.49
C THR A 224 13.34 10.62 18.12
N GLU A 225 12.41 11.14 17.31
CA GLU A 225 12.36 12.57 16.98
C GLU A 225 12.06 13.44 18.22
N CYS A 226 11.19 12.98 19.11
CA CYS A 226 10.93 13.64 20.40
C CYS A 226 12.20 13.75 21.24
N ALA A 227 12.97 12.66 21.32
CA ALA A 227 14.24 12.65 22.04
C ALA A 227 15.23 13.63 21.40
N GLN A 228 15.42 13.56 20.09
CA GLN A 228 16.32 14.45 19.34
C GLN A 228 15.97 15.94 19.49
N ALA A 229 14.69 16.30 19.38
CA ALA A 229 14.22 17.67 19.54
C ALA A 229 14.47 18.25 20.95
N ASN A 230 14.58 17.38 21.95
CA ASN A 230 14.73 17.73 23.36
C ASN A 230 16.10 17.38 23.94
N GLN A 231 17.08 16.99 23.11
CA GLN A 231 18.46 16.80 23.56
C GLN A 231 19.02 18.13 24.08
N VAL A 232 19.42 18.14 25.36
CA VAL A 232 20.06 19.26 26.04
C VAL A 232 21.50 19.36 25.52
N SER A 233 21.98 20.57 25.21
CA SER A 233 23.40 20.78 24.89
C SER A 233 24.29 20.13 25.97
N PRO A 234 25.39 19.43 25.61
CA PRO A 234 26.22 18.67 26.55
C PRO A 234 26.76 19.49 27.74
N SER A 235 26.79 20.82 27.63
CA SER A 235 27.34 21.75 28.62
C SER A 235 26.50 21.95 29.89
N LYS A 236 25.30 21.34 30.01
CA LYS A 236 24.44 21.47 31.19
C LYS A 236 24.07 20.15 31.87
N ALA A 237 24.59 19.01 31.40
CA ALA A 237 24.33 17.73 32.04
C ALA A 237 25.15 17.60 33.33
N LYS A 238 24.49 17.66 34.49
CA LYS A 238 25.12 17.23 35.76
C LYS A 238 25.40 15.71 35.66
N PRO A 239 26.59 15.23 36.05
CA PRO A 239 26.86 13.80 36.09
C PRO A 239 25.93 13.17 37.14
N GLY A 240 25.04 12.26 36.74
CA GLY A 240 24.17 11.50 37.65
C GLY A 240 22.65 11.65 37.43
N ALA A 241 22.19 12.49 36.51
CA ALA A 241 20.77 12.50 36.14
C ALA A 241 20.51 11.40 35.09
N ALA A 242 20.20 10.18 35.56
CA ALA A 242 19.55 9.19 34.71
C ALA A 242 18.26 9.81 34.16
N GLN A 243 18.21 10.01 32.84
CA GLN A 243 17.07 10.59 32.17
C GLN A 243 15.95 9.53 32.17
N GLU A 244 15.09 9.57 33.19
CA GLU A 244 13.91 8.71 33.28
C GLU A 244 12.95 9.02 32.14
N PHE A 245 13.05 8.26 31.05
CA PHE A 245 11.95 8.12 30.11
C PHE A 245 10.92 7.20 30.75
N ALA A 246 9.91 7.79 31.38
CA ALA A 246 8.77 7.05 31.89
C ALA A 246 7.97 6.48 30.71
N PHE A 247 8.20 5.20 30.37
CA PHE A 247 7.36 4.43 29.46
C PHE A 247 6.31 3.68 30.29
N PRO A 248 5.06 4.16 30.40
CA PRO A 248 4.02 3.41 31.08
C PRO A 248 3.73 2.12 30.29
N SER A 249 3.93 1.00 30.98
CA SER A 249 3.83 -0.37 30.53
C SER A 249 2.41 -0.71 30.03
N PHE A 250 2.21 -0.70 28.71
CA PHE A 250 1.08 -1.39 28.07
C PHE A 250 1.46 -1.85 26.65
N VAL A 251 1.52 -3.17 26.45
CA VAL A 251 1.93 -3.81 25.20
C VAL A 251 0.70 -4.18 24.38
N SER A 252 0.56 -3.59 23.20
CA SER A 252 -0.32 -4.08 22.13
C SER A 252 0.52 -4.26 20.87
N CYS A 253 0.84 -5.51 20.58
CA CYS A 253 1.60 -5.91 19.40
C CYS A 253 0.71 -5.82 18.15
N GLY A 254 1.28 -5.41 17.00
CA GLY A 254 0.60 -5.73 15.76
C GLY A 254 1.23 -5.25 14.46
N TYR A 255 0.81 -5.97 13.42
CA TYR A 255 0.58 -5.58 12.03
C TYR A 255 1.80 -5.16 11.20
N ILE A 256 2.30 -6.14 10.46
CA ILE A 256 3.08 -6.03 9.22
C ILE A 256 2.25 -6.81 8.21
N GLU A 257 1.94 -6.30 7.01
CA GLU A 257 1.09 -7.02 6.03
C GLU A 257 1.89 -7.88 5.04
N SER A 258 3.18 -7.61 4.86
CA SER A 258 4.17 -8.44 4.15
C SER A 258 5.57 -7.99 4.57
N VAL A 259 6.61 -8.82 4.33
CA VAL A 259 8.02 -8.45 4.59
C VAL A 259 8.46 -7.33 3.63
N SER A 260 7.97 -7.35 2.38
CA SER A 260 8.15 -6.27 1.39
C SER A 260 6.86 -6.02 0.61
N ASN A 261 6.29 -4.82 0.77
CA ASN A 261 5.03 -4.45 0.11
C ASN A 261 5.21 -4.15 -1.37
N LEU A 262 6.41 -3.74 -1.81
CA LEU A 262 6.67 -3.33 -3.18
C LEU A 262 6.62 -4.54 -4.13
N GLN A 263 7.41 -5.57 -3.83
CA GLN A 263 7.44 -6.81 -4.61
C GLN A 263 6.05 -7.49 -4.64
N THR A 264 5.38 -7.57 -3.49
CA THR A 264 4.03 -8.16 -3.42
C THR A 264 3.04 -7.39 -4.29
N ALA A 265 3.10 -6.05 -4.29
CA ALA A 265 2.25 -5.22 -5.12
C ALA A 265 2.53 -5.40 -6.61
N GLU A 266 3.81 -5.45 -7.00
CA GLU A 266 4.22 -5.70 -8.38
C GLU A 266 3.71 -7.06 -8.89
N LEU A 267 3.92 -8.13 -8.12
CA LEU A 267 3.50 -9.48 -8.51
C LEU A 267 1.98 -9.57 -8.73
N ARG A 268 1.20 -8.93 -7.86
CA ARG A 268 -0.26 -8.83 -8.02
C ARG A 268 -0.66 -8.03 -9.26
N CYS A 269 0.11 -7.00 -9.63
CA CYS A 269 -0.13 -6.23 -10.84
C CYS A 269 0.19 -7.04 -12.11
N LYS A 270 1.26 -7.85 -12.09
CA LYS A 270 1.57 -8.82 -13.17
C LYS A 270 0.43 -9.82 -13.34
N TRP A 271 -0.01 -10.44 -12.25
CA TRP A 271 -1.14 -11.37 -12.24
C TRP A 271 -2.41 -10.73 -12.80
N LEU A 272 -2.74 -9.52 -12.34
CA LEU A 272 -3.92 -8.80 -12.80
C LEU A 272 -3.87 -8.47 -14.29
N SER A 273 -2.69 -8.06 -14.79
CA SER A 273 -2.52 -7.75 -16.22
C SER A 273 -2.74 -9.00 -17.08
N ARG A 274 -2.13 -10.13 -16.71
CA ARG A 274 -2.31 -11.41 -17.40
C ARG A 274 -3.76 -11.90 -17.35
N LEU A 275 -4.46 -11.66 -16.25
CA LEU A 275 -5.89 -11.97 -16.12
C LEU A 275 -6.74 -11.07 -17.02
N ALA A 276 -6.43 -9.76 -17.09
CA ALA A 276 -7.10 -8.81 -17.98
C ALA A 276 -6.89 -9.16 -19.47
N ASP A 277 -5.72 -9.71 -19.80
CA ASP A 277 -5.39 -10.23 -21.13
C ASP A 277 -6.00 -11.61 -21.44
N GLY A 278 -6.69 -12.21 -20.47
CA GLY A 278 -7.35 -13.51 -20.63
C GLY A 278 -6.39 -14.69 -20.73
N LEU A 279 -5.14 -14.55 -20.26
CA LEU A 279 -4.13 -15.62 -20.29
C LEU A 279 -4.48 -16.77 -19.35
N PHE A 280 -5.28 -16.52 -18.33
CA PHE A 280 -5.90 -17.53 -17.47
C PHE A 280 -7.29 -17.06 -17.02
N LYS A 281 -8.04 -17.92 -16.35
CA LYS A 281 -9.39 -17.62 -15.84
C LYS A 281 -9.42 -17.80 -14.33
N LEU A 282 -10.26 -17.01 -13.68
CA LEU A 282 -10.54 -17.20 -12.26
C LEU A 282 -11.20 -18.57 -12.03
N PRO A 283 -10.93 -19.22 -10.87
CA PRO A 283 -11.72 -20.35 -10.42
C PRO A 283 -13.20 -19.98 -10.24
N SER A 284 -14.05 -20.99 -10.08
CA SER A 284 -15.46 -20.75 -9.78
C SER A 284 -15.64 -20.00 -8.46
N ILE A 285 -16.74 -19.24 -8.33
CA ILE A 285 -17.08 -18.49 -7.11
C ILE A 285 -16.99 -19.40 -5.88
N LYS A 286 -17.52 -20.62 -5.99
CA LYS A 286 -17.46 -21.60 -4.91
C LYS A 286 -16.03 -21.92 -4.49
N LYS A 287 -15.14 -22.23 -5.45
CA LYS A 287 -13.73 -22.54 -5.14
C LYS A 287 -13.03 -21.36 -4.48
N MET A 288 -13.25 -20.14 -4.95
CA MET A 288 -12.65 -18.94 -4.33
C MET A 288 -13.16 -18.71 -2.91
N LEU A 289 -14.46 -18.92 -2.66
CA LEU A 289 -15.05 -18.81 -1.31
C LEU A 289 -14.53 -19.90 -0.37
N ASP A 290 -14.41 -21.14 -0.85
CA ASP A 290 -13.88 -22.27 -0.10
C ASP A 290 -12.42 -22.01 0.30
N GLN A 291 -11.57 -21.62 -0.66
CA GLN A 291 -10.16 -21.25 -0.42
C GLN A 291 -10.04 -20.08 0.56
N THR A 292 -10.81 -19.00 0.36
CA THR A 292 -10.81 -17.84 1.26
C THR A 292 -11.15 -18.27 2.69
N SER A 293 -12.14 -19.15 2.86
CA SER A 293 -12.57 -19.65 4.17
C SER A 293 -11.48 -20.50 4.84
N GLU A 294 -10.79 -21.34 4.08
CA GLU A 294 -9.68 -22.15 4.56
C GLU A 294 -8.50 -21.28 5.00
N GLU A 295 -8.08 -20.31 4.18
CA GLU A 295 -7.02 -19.36 4.53
C GLU A 295 -7.35 -18.57 5.79
N ILE A 296 -8.61 -18.13 5.94
CA ILE A 296 -9.11 -17.46 7.15
C ILE A 296 -8.89 -18.35 8.38
N GLU A 297 -9.21 -19.63 8.31
CA GLU A 297 -9.04 -20.58 9.42
C GLU A 297 -7.57 -20.91 9.72
N ILE A 298 -6.75 -21.09 8.68
CA ILE A 298 -5.29 -21.27 8.83
C ILE A 298 -4.69 -20.06 9.53
N MET A 299 -5.04 -18.84 9.11
CA MET A 299 -4.56 -17.61 9.74
C MET A 299 -4.98 -17.48 11.20
N LYS A 300 -6.23 -17.82 11.55
CA LYS A 300 -6.72 -17.82 12.93
C LYS A 300 -5.91 -18.76 13.83
N LYS A 301 -5.51 -19.92 13.31
CA LYS A 301 -4.74 -20.93 14.05
C LYS A 301 -3.26 -20.57 14.19
N THR A 302 -2.67 -20.04 13.13
CA THR A 302 -1.21 -19.82 13.03
C THR A 302 -0.77 -18.48 13.59
N THR A 303 -1.68 -17.49 13.64
CA THR A 303 -1.31 -16.14 14.07
C THR A 303 -1.96 -15.79 15.42
N ARG A 304 -1.20 -15.95 16.51
CA ARG A 304 -1.63 -15.52 17.85
C ARG A 304 -1.70 -13.99 18.02
N PHE A 305 -1.12 -13.24 17.07
CA PHE A 305 -0.83 -11.81 17.22
C PHE A 305 -1.62 -10.90 16.28
N TYR A 306 -2.33 -11.44 15.29
CA TYR A 306 -3.05 -10.63 14.29
C TYR A 306 -4.56 -10.78 14.48
N LYS A 307 -5.26 -9.67 14.72
CA LYS A 307 -6.74 -9.64 14.76
C LYS A 307 -7.38 -9.50 13.35
N ARG A 308 -6.58 -9.42 12.28
CA ARG A 308 -7.02 -9.36 10.87
C ARG A 308 -6.04 -10.15 9.99
N HIS A 309 -6.53 -10.60 8.84
CA HIS A 309 -5.79 -11.36 7.83
C HIS A 309 -4.48 -10.66 7.42
N CYS A 310 -3.38 -11.41 7.44
CA CYS A 310 -2.05 -10.93 7.13
C CYS A 310 -1.25 -12.03 6.40
N ILE A 311 -0.75 -11.72 5.21
CA ILE A 311 0.03 -12.66 4.40
C ILE A 311 1.50 -12.72 4.80
N SER A 312 2.00 -11.87 5.73
CA SER A 312 3.43 -11.82 6.06
C SER A 312 4.01 -13.17 6.47
N THR A 313 3.23 -13.98 7.19
CA THR A 313 3.61 -15.32 7.66
C THR A 313 3.68 -16.34 6.51
N PHE A 314 3.01 -16.09 5.39
CA PHE A 314 2.88 -16.99 4.25
C PHE A 314 3.29 -16.31 2.94
N SER A 315 4.18 -15.33 3.02
CA SER A 315 4.50 -14.44 1.88
C SER A 315 5.13 -15.19 0.70
N ILE A 316 5.97 -16.20 0.96
CA ILE A 316 6.53 -17.08 -0.07
C ILE A 316 5.42 -17.91 -0.71
N ASN A 317 4.65 -18.65 0.10
CA ASN A 317 3.53 -19.48 -0.38
C ASN A 317 2.54 -18.67 -1.23
N HIS A 318 2.16 -17.48 -0.76
CA HIS A 318 1.27 -16.58 -1.51
C HIS A 318 1.87 -16.13 -2.84
N SER A 319 3.18 -15.86 -2.87
CA SER A 319 3.86 -15.48 -4.11
C SER A 319 3.92 -16.65 -5.10
N ASP A 320 4.13 -17.86 -4.60
CA ASP A 320 4.16 -19.08 -5.41
C ASP A 320 2.79 -19.44 -5.98
N GLU A 321 1.72 -19.34 -5.19
CA GLU A 321 0.34 -19.52 -5.66
C GLU A 321 0.02 -18.52 -6.80
N ILE A 322 0.35 -17.23 -6.62
CA ILE A 322 0.14 -16.22 -7.67
C ILE A 322 0.91 -16.60 -8.94
N CYS A 323 2.14 -17.10 -8.81
CA CYS A 323 2.93 -17.52 -9.95
C CYS A 323 2.36 -18.77 -10.64
N GLU A 324 1.91 -19.76 -9.88
CA GLU A 324 1.28 -20.97 -10.41
C GLU A 324 0.03 -20.61 -11.23
N GLU A 325 -0.80 -19.69 -10.73
CA GLU A 325 -1.97 -19.19 -11.46
C GLU A 325 -1.60 -18.47 -12.76
N MET A 326 -0.46 -17.77 -12.80
CA MET A 326 0.07 -17.15 -14.02
C MET A 326 0.69 -18.16 -15.01
N GLY A 327 0.83 -19.42 -14.61
CA GLY A 327 1.51 -20.49 -15.35
C GLY A 327 3.03 -20.46 -15.21
N TRP A 328 3.56 -19.76 -14.21
CA TRP A 328 4.99 -19.66 -13.94
C TRP A 328 5.45 -20.81 -13.05
N LYS A 329 6.71 -21.23 -13.23
CA LYS A 329 7.31 -22.28 -12.40
C LYS A 329 7.37 -21.84 -10.94
N CYS A 330 7.04 -22.70 -10.00
CA CYS A 330 7.21 -22.39 -8.56
C CYS A 330 8.67 -22.33 -8.12
N TRP A 331 9.57 -22.91 -8.91
CA TRP A 331 11.00 -22.95 -8.63
C TRP A 331 11.69 -21.70 -9.15
N ARG A 332 12.15 -20.82 -8.26
CA ARG A 332 12.62 -19.48 -8.62
C ARG A 332 14.09 -19.41 -8.95
N LYS A 333 14.88 -20.33 -8.40
CA LYS A 333 16.33 -20.36 -8.57
C LYS A 333 16.75 -21.54 -9.42
N ASN A 334 17.91 -21.37 -10.05
CA ASN A 334 18.43 -22.29 -11.07
C ASN A 334 18.86 -23.66 -10.51
N ASN A 335 18.93 -23.84 -9.19
CA ASN A 335 19.22 -25.13 -8.58
C ASN A 335 18.58 -25.27 -7.20
N TRP A 336 18.42 -26.52 -6.76
CA TRP A 336 17.71 -26.87 -5.54
C TRP A 336 18.36 -26.35 -4.25
N VAL A 337 19.70 -26.23 -4.23
CA VAL A 337 20.43 -25.72 -3.05
C VAL A 337 20.13 -24.24 -2.87
N LEU A 338 20.21 -23.46 -3.95
CA LEU A 338 19.86 -22.06 -3.90
C LEU A 338 18.39 -21.87 -3.55
N GLU A 339 17.48 -22.65 -4.14
CA GLU A 339 16.06 -22.54 -3.80
C GLU A 339 15.80 -22.78 -2.30
N ALA A 340 16.42 -23.82 -1.74
CA ALA A 340 16.15 -24.22 -0.36
C ALA A 340 16.80 -23.27 0.67
N PHE A 341 17.93 -22.64 0.33
CA PHE A 341 18.78 -21.97 1.33
C PHE A 341 19.11 -20.50 1.03
N ALA A 342 18.94 -20.01 -0.20
CA ALA A 342 19.20 -18.62 -0.53
C ALA A 342 17.93 -17.77 -0.35
N PRO A 343 18.06 -16.49 0.05
CA PRO A 343 16.91 -15.60 0.13
C PRO A 343 16.31 -15.36 -1.25
N TYR A 344 14.98 -15.25 -1.29
CA TYR A 344 14.27 -14.76 -2.47
C TYR A 344 14.36 -13.23 -2.52
N SER A 345 14.67 -12.72 -3.71
CA SER A 345 14.70 -11.31 -4.08
C SER A 345 13.61 -11.02 -5.11
N SER A 346 13.28 -9.75 -5.35
CA SER A 346 12.29 -9.41 -6.38
C SER A 346 12.71 -9.86 -7.78
N GLN A 347 14.01 -9.92 -8.06
CA GLN A 347 14.56 -10.39 -9.34
C GLN A 347 14.22 -11.86 -9.63
N ASP A 348 14.05 -12.69 -8.58
CA ASP A 348 13.64 -14.09 -8.72
C ASP A 348 12.18 -14.23 -9.22
N TYR A 349 11.44 -13.11 -9.32
CA TYR A 349 10.07 -13.02 -9.84
C TYR A 349 10.00 -12.11 -11.08
N GLY A 350 11.12 -11.90 -11.77
CA GLY A 350 11.16 -11.29 -13.09
C GLY A 350 10.31 -12.06 -14.10
N GLU A 351 9.89 -11.42 -15.18
CA GLU A 351 9.28 -12.14 -16.30
C GLU A 351 10.33 -13.07 -16.92
N GLU A 352 10.03 -14.37 -17.03
CA GLU A 352 10.80 -15.28 -17.88
C GLU A 352 10.42 -14.96 -19.34
N ASP A 353 11.43 -14.66 -20.18
CA ASP A 353 11.26 -14.40 -21.62
C ASP A 353 10.59 -15.56 -22.38
#